data_AF-A0A7X6VIS2-F1
#
_entry.id   AF-A0A7X6VIS2-F1
#
_cell.length_a   1.000
_cell.length_b   1.000
_cell.length_c   1.000
_cell.angle_alpha   90.00
_cell.angle_beta   90.00
_cell.angle_gamma   90.00
#
_symmetry.space_group_name_H-M   'P 1'
#
loop_
_entity.id
_entity.type
_entity.pdbx_description
1 polymer ?
#
loop_
_entity_poly.entity_id
_entity_poly.type
_entity_poly.pdbx_seq_one_letter_code
_entity_poly.pdbx_strand_id
1 'polypeptide(L)'
;SPSASTEYYRLAFSVFAPALFDELMELHLWENEEYTIYEPDAFDRTVIAQDEYMTHLFVQWGKQVVYIRYHGYADLGKKLELLANVLSSQ
;
A
#
# COMPACT_ATOMS: atom_id res chain seq x y z
N SER A 1 8.31 -17.90 8.29
CA SER A 1 6.84 -17.95 8.16
C SER A 1 6.34 -16.67 7.54
N PRO A 2 5.27 -16.70 6.73
CA PRO A 2 4.71 -15.48 6.15
C PRO A 2 4.12 -14.58 7.26
N SER A 3 4.27 -13.27 7.10
CA SER A 3 3.75 -12.28 8.06
C SER A 3 3.36 -10.99 7.36
N ALA A 4 2.32 -10.32 7.86
CA ALA A 4 1.87 -9.02 7.37
C ALA A 4 1.73 -8.02 8.53
N SER A 5 2.10 -6.77 8.28
CA SER A 5 1.68 -5.63 9.11
C SER A 5 0.88 -4.66 8.25
N THR A 6 -0.17 -4.08 8.82
CA THR A 6 -1.03 -3.12 8.15
C THR A 6 -1.14 -1.86 8.97
N GLU A 7 -0.95 -0.72 8.32
CA GLU A 7 -1.23 0.61 8.84
C GLU A 7 -2.40 1.18 8.05
N TYR A 8 -3.46 1.60 8.75
CA TYR A 8 -4.68 2.13 8.16
C TYR A 8 -4.98 3.51 8.76
N TYR A 9 -5.11 4.50 7.89
CA TYR A 9 -5.40 5.87 8.26
C TYR A 9 -6.70 6.32 7.60
N ARG A 10 -7.63 6.81 8.41
CA ARG A 10 -8.84 7.50 7.94
C ARG A 10 -8.74 8.97 8.32
N LEU A 11 -8.39 9.81 7.36
CA LEU A 11 -8.09 11.21 7.60
C LEU A 11 -9.38 12.02 7.80
N ALA A 12 -9.32 13.00 8.71
CA ALA A 12 -10.40 13.97 8.89
C ALA A 12 -10.58 14.85 7.64
N PHE A 13 -9.47 15.21 6.99
CA PHE A 13 -9.45 16.01 5.77
C PHE A 13 -8.77 15.21 4.65
N SER A 14 -9.48 14.97 3.56
CA SER A 14 -8.98 14.18 2.42
C SER A 14 -7.79 14.82 1.70
N VAL A 15 -7.64 16.14 1.81
CA VAL A 15 -6.54 16.88 1.17
C VAL A 15 -5.15 16.42 1.62
N PHE A 16 -5.04 15.80 2.80
CA PHE A 16 -3.77 15.28 3.30
C PHE A 16 -3.47 13.84 2.85
N ALA A 17 -4.42 13.15 2.20
CA ALA A 17 -4.23 11.76 1.79
C ALA A 17 -3.07 11.56 0.80
N PRO A 18 -2.90 12.41 -0.24
CA PRO A 18 -1.77 12.28 -1.15
C PRO A 18 -0.42 12.49 -0.45
N ALA A 19 -0.31 13.50 0.41
CA ALA A 19 0.93 13.80 1.14
C ALA A 19 1.31 12.66 2.09
N LEU A 20 0.35 12.13 2.88
CA LEU A 20 0.62 10.99 3.76
C LEU A 20 1.00 9.73 2.96
N PHE A 21 0.38 9.52 1.80
CA PHE A 21 0.74 8.40 0.92
C PHE A 21 2.21 8.50 0.48
N ASP A 22 2.66 9.68 0.04
CA ASP A 22 4.04 9.91 -0.37
C ASP A 22 5.01 9.76 0.82
N GLU A 23 4.67 10.33 1.98
CA GLU A 23 5.48 10.19 3.21
C GLU A 23 5.66 8.73 3.64
N LEU A 24 4.61 7.89 3.54
CA LEU A 24 4.72 6.46 3.86
C LEU A 24 5.60 5.71 2.86
N MET A 25 5.55 6.07 1.57
CA MET A 25 6.45 5.50 0.58
C MET A 25 7.91 5.85 0.89
N GLU A 26 8.20 7.13 1.15
CA GLU A 26 9.53 7.60 1.53
C GLU A 26 10.05 6.93 2.81
N LEU A 27 9.18 6.75 3.80
CA LEU A 27 9.55 6.14 5.08
C LEU A 27 9.90 4.65 4.95
N HIS A 28 9.20 3.93 4.09
CA HIS A 28 9.24 2.46 4.08
C HIS A 28 10.02 1.85 2.91
N LEU A 29 10.22 2.59 1.83
CA LEU A 29 11.09 2.15 0.74
C LEU A 29 12.51 2.60 1.03
N TRP A 30 13.39 1.65 1.33
CA TRP A 30 14.78 1.98 1.68
C TRP A 30 15.59 2.33 0.42
N GLU A 31 16.34 3.42 0.46
CA GLU A 31 17.14 3.92 -0.68
C GLU A 31 18.19 2.91 -1.20
N ASN A 32 18.61 1.98 -0.36
CA ASN A 32 19.64 0.98 -0.69
C ASN A 32 19.07 -0.37 -1.14
N GLU A 33 17.74 -0.51 -1.25
CA GLU A 33 17.08 -1.71 -1.73
C GLU A 33 16.58 -1.53 -3.17
N GLU A 34 16.73 -2.57 -3.98
CA GLU A 34 16.20 -2.60 -5.35
C GLU A 34 14.79 -3.19 -5.33
N TYR A 35 13.78 -2.35 -5.53
CA TYR A 35 12.40 -2.78 -5.68
C TYR A 35 11.99 -2.84 -7.15
N THR A 36 11.27 -3.89 -7.51
CA THR A 36 10.39 -3.85 -8.69
C THR A 36 9.11 -3.10 -8.31
N ILE A 37 8.92 -1.92 -8.89
CA ILE A 37 7.77 -1.05 -8.61
C ILE A 37 6.78 -1.10 -9.78
N TYR A 38 5.49 -1.23 -9.48
CA TYR A 38 4.41 -1.04 -10.44
C TYR A 38 3.17 -0.43 -9.80
N GLU A 39 2.38 0.25 -10.63
CA GLU A 39 1.26 1.10 -10.20
C GLU A 39 -0.05 0.64 -10.88
N PRO A 40 -0.78 -0.32 -10.29
CA PRO A 40 -2.03 -0.78 -10.87
C PRO A 40 -3.13 0.27 -10.70
N ASP A 41 -3.92 0.46 -11.75
CA ASP A 41 -5.09 1.36 -11.75
C ASP A 41 -6.28 0.70 -11.03
N ALA A 42 -6.20 0.61 -9.70
CA ALA A 42 -7.18 -0.07 -8.85
C ALA A 42 -7.84 0.85 -7.80
N PHE A 43 -7.17 1.94 -7.44
CA PHE A 43 -7.60 2.94 -6.45
C PHE A 43 -7.14 4.33 -6.93
N ASP A 44 -7.45 5.40 -6.18
CA ASP A 44 -6.98 6.76 -6.54
C ASP A 44 -5.45 6.79 -6.73
N ARG A 45 -4.73 6.07 -5.86
CA ARG A 45 -3.32 5.72 -6.05
C ARG A 45 -3.04 4.33 -5.51
N THR A 46 -2.27 3.54 -6.25
CA THR A 46 -1.77 2.24 -5.79
C THR A 46 -0.33 2.09 -6.21
N VAL A 47 0.53 1.72 -5.27
CA VAL A 47 1.92 1.37 -5.55
C VAL A 47 2.21 0.02 -4.91
N ILE A 48 2.77 -0.89 -5.70
CA ILE A 48 3.33 -2.14 -5.22
C ILE A 48 4.83 -2.11 -5.49
N ALA A 49 5.62 -2.20 -4.42
CA ALA A 49 7.06 -2.30 -4.47
C ALA A 49 7.48 -3.65 -3.91
N GLN A 50 8.24 -4.43 -4.67
CA GLN A 50 8.59 -5.80 -4.31
C GLN A 50 10.10 -6.05 -4.44
N ASP A 51 10.68 -6.68 -3.43
CA ASP A 51 12.02 -7.27 -3.47
C ASP A 51 11.94 -8.82 -3.40
N GLU A 52 13.08 -9.48 -3.20
CA GLU A 52 13.17 -10.95 -3.14
C GLU A 52 12.34 -11.58 -2.00
N TYR A 53 12.14 -10.86 -0.89
CA TYR A 53 11.59 -11.36 0.37
C TYR A 53 10.32 -10.63 0.82
N MET A 54 10.06 -9.45 0.29
CA MET A 54 9.07 -8.51 0.78
C MET A 54 8.25 -7.86 -0.34
N THR A 55 7.00 -7.56 -0.01
CA THR A 55 6.14 -6.67 -0.79
C THR A 55 5.59 -5.57 0.09
N HIS A 56 5.75 -4.33 -0.36
CA HIS A 56 5.09 -3.14 0.16
C HIS A 56 3.92 -2.79 -0.76
N LEU A 57 2.72 -2.68 -0.21
CA LEU A 57 1.53 -2.21 -0.90
C LEU A 57 1.08 -0.91 -0.25
N PHE A 58 1.04 0.15 -1.04
CA PHE A 58 0.51 1.46 -0.66
C PHE A 58 -0.77 1.70 -1.45
N VAL A 59 -1.84 2.11 -0.76
CA VAL A 59 -3.13 2.41 -1.36
C VAL A 59 -3.65 3.73 -0.81
N GLN A 60 -4.13 4.60 -1.70
CA GLN A 60 -4.93 5.77 -1.37
C GLN A 60 -6.34 5.57 -1.94
N TRP A 61 -7.37 5.79 -1.13
CA TRP A 61 -8.75 5.87 -1.61
C TRP A 61 -9.57 6.92 -0.84
N GLY A 62 -9.86 8.03 -1.50
CA GLY A 62 -10.50 9.21 -0.93
C GLY A 62 -9.68 9.76 0.24
N LYS A 63 -10.23 9.65 1.45
CA LYS A 63 -9.58 10.07 2.71
C LYS A 63 -8.85 8.94 3.43
N GLN A 64 -8.76 7.77 2.81
CA GLN A 64 -8.17 6.57 3.40
C GLN A 64 -6.79 6.33 2.79
N VAL A 65 -5.82 6.01 3.63
CA VAL A 65 -4.48 5.56 3.21
C VAL A 65 -4.19 4.24 3.91
N VAL A 66 -3.73 3.25 3.15
CA VAL A 66 -3.37 1.92 3.63
C VAL A 66 -1.95 1.62 3.23
N TYR A 67 -1.16 1.14 4.19
CA TYR A 67 0.14 0.55 3.94
C TYR A 67 0.14 -0.89 4.44
N ILE A 68 0.57 -1.83 3.61
CA ILE A 68 0.77 -3.23 3.96
C ILE A 68 2.21 -3.61 3.65
N ARG A 69 2.92 -4.08 4.69
CA ARG A 69 4.21 -4.75 4.54
C ARG A 69 3.99 -6.24 4.66
N TYR A 70 4.32 -6.99 3.63
CA TYR A 70 4.14 -8.44 3.59
C TYR A 70 5.47 -9.15 3.33
N HIS A 71 5.85 -10.01 4.26
CA HIS A 71 6.99 -10.91 4.09
C HIS A 71 6.46 -12.30 3.68
N GLY A 72 6.71 -12.71 2.44
CA GLY A 72 6.20 -13.96 1.87
C GLY A 72 6.05 -13.89 0.35
N TYR A 73 5.56 -14.97 -0.25
CA TYR A 73 5.54 -15.15 -1.71
C TYR A 73 4.15 -14.95 -2.36
N ALA A 74 3.15 -14.52 -1.58
CA ALA A 74 1.83 -14.20 -2.10
C ALA A 74 1.85 -12.88 -2.90
N ASP A 75 1.23 -12.92 -4.08
CA ASP A 75 1.01 -11.75 -4.92
C ASP A 75 -0.13 -10.89 -4.36
N LEU A 76 0.22 -9.74 -3.78
CA LEU A 76 -0.75 -8.79 -3.22
C LEU A 76 -1.58 -8.08 -4.29
N GLY A 77 -1.09 -7.97 -5.53
CA GLY A 77 -1.83 -7.38 -6.65
C GLY A 77 -3.12 -8.15 -6.93
N LYS A 78 -3.10 -9.48 -6.77
CA LYS A 78 -4.30 -10.35 -6.89
C LYS A 78 -5.31 -10.18 -5.76
N LYS A 79 -5.02 -9.36 -4.74
CA LYS A 79 -5.89 -9.12 -3.57
C LYS A 79 -6.48 -7.72 -3.53
N LEU A 80 -6.19 -6.87 -4.52
CA LEU A 80 -6.68 -5.49 -4.56
C LEU A 80 -8.22 -5.40 -4.59
N GLU A 81 -8.90 -6.28 -5.32
CA GLU A 81 -10.37 -6.33 -5.35
C GLU A 81 -10.96 -6.63 -3.96
N LEU A 82 -10.35 -7.55 -3.20
CA LEU A 82 -10.77 -7.84 -1.84
C LEU A 82 -10.58 -6.61 -0.93
N LEU A 83 -9.44 -5.92 -1.06
CA LEU A 83 -9.18 -4.69 -0.32
C LEU A 83 -10.19 -3.59 -0.67
N ALA A 84 -10.57 -3.47 -1.94
CA ALA A 84 -11.58 -2.53 -2.39
C ALA A 84 -12.97 -2.81 -1.77
N ASN A 85 -13.35 -4.08 -1.66
CA ASN A 85 -14.60 -4.45 -0.99
C ASN A 85 -14.60 -4.08 0.50
N VAL A 86 -13.45 -4.15 1.17
CA VAL A 86 -13.33 -3.74 2.57
C VAL A 86 -13.41 -2.22 2.71
N LEU A 87 -12.64 -1.48 1.92
CA LEU A 87 -12.55 -0.02 2.05
C LEU A 87 -13.80 0.74 1.58
N SER A 88 -14.61 0.15 0.70
CA SER A 88 -15.94 0.70 0.33
C SER A 88 -17.00 0.53 1.40
N SER A 89 -16.81 -0.41 2.33
CA SER A 89 -17.79 -0.73 3.38
C SER A 89 -17.66 0.13 4.66
N GLN A 90 -16.72 1.08 4.69
CA GLN A 90 -16.30 1.83 5.89
C GLN A 90 -16.65 3.32 5.90
#